data_AF-A0A2T6CWW0-F1
#
_entry.id   AF-A0A2T6CWW0-F1
#
_cell.length_a   1.000
_cell.length_b   1.000
_cell.length_c   1.000
_cell.angle_alpha   90.00
_cell.angle_beta   90.00
_cell.angle_gamma   90.00
#
_symmetry.space_group_name_H-M   'P 1'
#
loop_
_entity.id
_entity.type
_entity.pdbx_description
1 polymer ?
#
loop_
_entity_poly.entity_id
_entity_poly.type
_entity_poly.pdbx_seq_one_letter_code
_entity_poly.pdbx_strand_id
1 'polypeptide(L)'
;MVAIILPDLCRKGWWQGAAGLAAAAAFLAGAAWVPGLMLIALAVAHNATPVGFLAERLKGRARTLAMAWCAAVFVALPAAIAAGAGRVVAQAAGLYVPDYALLPVGVLADHLRVYVPAMWTAEAWAADLFAAAVFMQCMHYVVVVHVLPPLLVSQGERRAHSAVGGWRGLALSFSWRNPCFWVAYAWLISLFLADFTNARYAYGLAAAVHAWIEIPLLLLALPASGAIAVMGNARSSA
;
A
#
# COMPACT_ATOMS: atom_id res chain seq x y z
N MET A 1 -19.41 -0.57 2.30
CA MET A 1 -18.33 0.22 1.67
C MET A 1 -18.83 1.00 0.45
N VAL A 2 -19.26 0.34 -0.65
CA VAL A 2 -19.80 1.02 -1.85
C VAL A 2 -20.93 2.00 -1.50
N ALA A 3 -21.85 1.59 -0.62
CA ALA A 3 -22.96 2.43 -0.16
C ALA A 3 -22.53 3.72 0.59
N ILE A 4 -21.31 3.77 1.14
CA ILE A 4 -20.80 4.93 1.89
C ILE A 4 -20.03 5.88 0.94
N ILE A 5 -19.21 5.32 0.05
CA ILE A 5 -18.29 6.10 -0.79
C ILE A 5 -18.97 6.62 -2.05
N LEU A 6 -19.86 5.83 -2.64
CA LEU A 6 -20.49 6.17 -3.91
C LEU A 6 -21.31 7.48 -3.83
N PRO A 7 -22.10 7.74 -2.77
CA PRO A 7 -22.76 9.04 -2.60
C PRO A 7 -21.79 10.21 -2.60
N ASP A 8 -20.65 10.09 -1.93
CA ASP A 8 -19.62 11.14 -1.89
C ASP A 8 -18.92 11.33 -3.22
N LEU A 9 -18.68 10.26 -3.99
CA LEU A 9 -18.17 10.37 -5.35
C LEU A 9 -19.16 11.08 -6.28
N CYS A 10 -20.45 10.73 -6.20
CA CYS A 10 -21.51 11.38 -6.97
C CYS A 10 -21.63 12.88 -6.64
N ARG A 11 -21.46 13.27 -5.37
CA ARG A 11 -21.42 14.68 -4.94
C ARG A 11 -20.23 15.45 -5.53
N LYS A 12 -19.09 14.78 -5.74
CA LYS A 12 -17.88 15.38 -6.35
C LYS A 12 -18.01 15.50 -7.89
N GLY A 13 -18.91 14.75 -8.50
CA GLY A 13 -19.26 14.82 -9.90
C GLY A 13 -19.75 13.48 -10.45
N TRP A 14 -20.59 13.53 -11.47
CA TRP A 14 -21.25 12.34 -12.02
C TRP A 14 -20.25 11.37 -12.67
N TRP A 15 -19.17 11.87 -13.30
CA TRP A 15 -18.11 11.02 -13.86
C TRP A 15 -17.36 10.23 -12.79
N GLN A 16 -17.07 10.85 -11.64
CA GLN A 16 -16.42 10.18 -10.52
C GLN A 16 -17.34 9.14 -9.88
N GLY A 17 -18.63 9.46 -9.76
CA GLY A 17 -19.66 8.50 -9.36
C GLY A 17 -19.72 7.29 -10.29
N ALA A 18 -19.79 7.52 -11.60
CA ALA A 18 -19.83 6.48 -12.61
C ALA A 18 -18.55 5.61 -12.60
N ALA A 19 -17.37 6.22 -12.52
CA ALA A 19 -16.11 5.49 -12.43
C ALA A 19 -16.02 4.64 -11.15
N GLY A 20 -16.44 5.20 -10.01
CA GLY A 20 -16.48 4.47 -8.74
C GLY A 20 -17.46 3.29 -8.77
N LEU A 21 -18.63 3.47 -9.37
CA LEU A 21 -19.62 2.40 -9.54
C LEU A 21 -19.08 1.32 -10.48
N ALA A 22 -18.48 1.70 -11.61
CA ALA A 22 -17.92 0.76 -12.57
C ALA A 22 -16.79 -0.07 -11.93
N ALA A 23 -15.89 0.57 -11.17
CA ALA A 23 -14.83 -0.12 -10.44
C ALA A 23 -15.38 -1.09 -9.39
N ALA A 24 -16.39 -0.66 -8.62
CA ALA A 24 -17.05 -1.51 -7.64
C ALA A 24 -17.76 -2.72 -8.29
N ALA A 25 -18.50 -2.49 -9.38
CA ALA A 25 -19.18 -3.55 -10.12
C ALA A 25 -18.19 -4.54 -10.74
N ALA A 26 -17.11 -4.04 -11.37
CA ALA A 26 -16.05 -4.88 -11.92
C ALA A 26 -15.38 -5.73 -10.83
N PHE A 27 -15.09 -5.16 -9.67
CA PHE A 27 -14.54 -5.90 -8.54
C PHE A 27 -15.50 -6.98 -8.03
N LEU A 28 -16.78 -6.65 -7.81
CA LEU A 28 -17.78 -7.61 -7.33
C LEU A 28 -17.99 -8.76 -8.33
N ALA A 29 -18.09 -8.44 -9.62
CA ALA A 29 -18.26 -9.42 -10.68
C ALA A 29 -17.01 -10.32 -10.78
N GLY A 30 -15.82 -9.72 -10.77
CA GLY A 30 -14.56 -10.46 -10.73
C GLY A 30 -14.44 -11.34 -9.49
N ALA A 31 -14.89 -10.86 -8.33
CA ALA A 31 -14.81 -11.62 -7.08
C ALA A 31 -15.76 -12.83 -7.10
N ALA A 32 -16.89 -12.73 -7.81
CA ALA A 32 -17.81 -13.85 -8.01
C ALA A 32 -17.25 -14.91 -8.98
N TRP A 33 -16.50 -14.51 -10.02
CA TRP A 33 -15.96 -15.44 -11.02
C TRP A 33 -14.57 -15.98 -10.71
N VAL A 34 -13.65 -15.12 -10.25
CA VAL A 34 -12.23 -15.45 -10.03
C VAL A 34 -11.74 -14.81 -8.71
N PRO A 35 -12.28 -15.24 -7.56
CA PRO A 35 -12.05 -14.59 -6.26
C PRO A 35 -10.56 -14.49 -5.90
N GLY A 36 -9.77 -15.53 -6.18
CA GLY A 36 -8.33 -15.52 -5.89
C GLY A 36 -7.58 -14.42 -6.64
N LEU A 37 -7.88 -14.22 -7.92
CA LEU A 37 -7.26 -13.17 -8.72
C LEU A 37 -7.68 -11.78 -8.22
N MET A 38 -8.94 -11.59 -7.85
CA MET A 38 -9.41 -10.31 -7.31
C MET A 38 -8.81 -10.00 -5.94
N LEU A 39 -8.63 -11.00 -5.08
CA LEU A 39 -7.95 -10.80 -3.80
C LEU A 39 -6.48 -10.42 -3.99
N ILE A 40 -5.78 -11.05 -4.94
CA ILE A 40 -4.41 -10.66 -5.30
C ILE A 40 -4.38 -9.24 -5.88
N ALA A 41 -5.28 -8.92 -6.81
CA ALA A 41 -5.37 -7.59 -7.40
C ALA A 41 -5.66 -6.52 -6.32
N LEU A 42 -6.53 -6.84 -5.35
CA LEU A 42 -6.83 -5.98 -4.22
C LEU A 42 -5.63 -5.83 -3.29
N ALA A 43 -4.91 -6.92 -3.00
CA ALA A 43 -3.69 -6.89 -2.22
C ALA A 43 -2.60 -6.04 -2.90
N VAL A 44 -2.48 -6.10 -4.22
CA VAL A 44 -1.55 -5.21 -4.94
C VAL A 44 -2.04 -3.76 -4.90
N ALA A 45 -3.32 -3.52 -5.14
CA ALA A 45 -3.91 -2.17 -5.13
C ALA A 45 -3.84 -1.51 -3.73
N HIS A 46 -3.98 -2.28 -2.65
CA HIS A 46 -3.91 -1.72 -1.29
C HIS A 46 -2.51 -1.15 -0.98
N ASN A 47 -1.45 -1.67 -1.60
CA ASN A 47 -0.12 -1.11 -1.39
C ASN A 47 -0.03 0.35 -1.85
N ALA A 48 -0.91 0.79 -2.76
CA ALA A 48 -1.00 2.18 -3.19
C ALA A 48 -1.88 3.07 -2.29
N THR A 49 -2.49 2.55 -1.20
CA THR A 49 -3.29 3.36 -0.26
C THR A 49 -2.60 4.63 0.21
N PRO A 50 -1.30 4.63 0.54
CA PRO A 50 -0.67 5.79 1.13
C PRO A 50 -0.50 6.94 0.13
N VAL A 51 -0.50 6.64 -1.18
CA VAL A 51 -0.47 7.65 -2.24
C VAL A 51 -1.72 8.52 -2.19
N GLY A 52 -2.89 7.92 -1.97
CA GLY A 52 -4.15 8.64 -1.79
C GLY A 52 -4.10 9.59 -0.59
N PHE A 53 -3.61 9.10 0.56
CA PHE A 53 -3.46 9.91 1.76
C PHE A 53 -2.50 11.09 1.55
N LEU A 54 -1.37 10.87 0.89
CA LEU A 54 -0.43 11.95 0.57
C LEU A 54 -1.04 12.98 -0.39
N ALA A 55 -1.80 12.52 -1.38
CA ALA A 55 -2.47 13.39 -2.35
C ALA A 55 -3.52 14.31 -1.69
N GLU A 56 -4.20 13.82 -0.66
CA GLU A 56 -5.20 14.59 0.10
C GLU A 56 -4.53 15.58 1.07
N ARG A 57 -3.44 15.17 1.73
CA ARG A 57 -2.80 15.95 2.81
C ARG A 57 -1.91 17.07 2.30
N LEU A 58 -1.26 16.88 1.15
CA LEU A 58 -0.32 17.86 0.60
C LEU A 58 -1.02 18.80 -0.39
N LYS A 59 -0.50 20.03 -0.53
CA LYS A 59 -1.02 21.04 -1.46
C LYS A 59 0.12 21.67 -2.30
N GLY A 60 -0.24 22.29 -3.41
CA GLY A 60 0.68 23.05 -4.27
C GLY A 60 1.89 22.23 -4.75
N ARG A 61 3.07 22.86 -4.77
CA ARG A 61 4.33 22.25 -5.25
C ARG A 61 4.73 21.00 -4.45
N ALA A 62 4.51 20.99 -3.14
CA ALA A 62 4.82 19.83 -2.30
C ALA A 62 4.01 18.59 -2.72
N ARG A 63 2.72 18.78 -3.04
CA ARG A 63 1.87 17.72 -3.57
C ARG A 63 2.38 17.22 -4.92
N THR A 64 2.69 18.11 -5.86
CA THR A 64 3.18 17.74 -7.19
C THR A 64 4.46 16.90 -7.10
N LEU A 65 5.42 17.32 -6.27
CA LEU A 65 6.65 16.58 -6.05
C LEU A 65 6.38 15.23 -5.38
N ALA A 66 5.53 15.17 -4.37
CA ALA A 66 5.16 13.93 -3.72
C ALA A 66 4.49 12.95 -4.70
N MET A 67 3.58 13.42 -5.57
CA MET A 67 2.93 12.58 -6.58
C MET A 67 3.91 12.08 -7.64
N ALA A 68 4.90 12.88 -8.04
CA ALA A 68 5.97 12.43 -8.93
C ALA A 68 6.80 11.32 -8.28
N TRP A 69 7.16 11.47 -7.00
CA TRP A 69 7.85 10.41 -6.25
C TRP A 69 6.98 9.17 -6.07
N CYS A 70 5.69 9.33 -5.77
CA CYS A 70 4.76 8.20 -5.69
C CYS A 70 4.65 7.46 -7.03
N ALA A 71 4.59 8.17 -8.16
CA ALA A 71 4.61 7.53 -9.48
C ALA A 71 5.92 6.76 -9.74
N ALA A 72 7.06 7.34 -9.35
CA ALA A 72 8.34 6.64 -9.46
C ALA A 72 8.38 5.37 -8.59
N VAL A 73 7.96 5.47 -7.33
CA VAL A 73 8.11 4.41 -6.32
C VAL A 73 7.02 3.35 -6.38
N PHE A 74 5.77 3.70 -6.66
CA PHE A 74 4.65 2.75 -6.68
C PHE A 74 4.25 2.30 -8.09
N VAL A 75 4.84 2.88 -9.15
CA VAL A 75 4.55 2.48 -10.54
C VAL A 75 5.82 2.13 -11.29
N ALA A 76 6.74 3.08 -11.48
CA ALA A 76 7.89 2.89 -12.35
C ALA A 76 8.86 1.82 -11.82
N LEU A 77 9.24 1.90 -10.54
CA LEU A 77 10.13 0.92 -9.91
C LEU A 77 9.52 -0.49 -9.84
N PRO A 78 8.27 -0.70 -9.36
CA PRO A 78 7.64 -2.01 -9.40
C PRO A 78 7.51 -2.57 -10.81
N ALA A 79 7.19 -1.74 -11.81
CA ALA A 79 7.15 -2.18 -13.21
C ALA A 79 8.54 -2.62 -13.72
N ALA A 80 9.60 -1.89 -13.39
CA ALA A 80 10.96 -2.27 -13.73
C ALA A 80 11.39 -3.57 -13.02
N ILE A 81 11.04 -3.74 -11.74
CA ILE A 81 11.29 -4.97 -10.98
C ILE A 81 10.54 -6.14 -11.63
N ALA A 82 9.26 -5.98 -11.93
CA ALA A 82 8.43 -7.00 -12.58
C ALA A 82 8.93 -7.37 -13.98
N ALA A 83 9.56 -6.44 -14.70
CA ALA A 83 10.24 -6.69 -15.97
C ALA A 83 11.59 -7.41 -15.81
N GLY A 84 12.02 -7.71 -14.58
CA GLY A 84 13.24 -8.45 -14.28
C GLY A 84 14.49 -7.59 -14.13
N ALA A 85 14.38 -6.25 -14.11
CA ALA A 85 15.55 -5.37 -14.02
C ALA A 85 16.39 -5.64 -12.76
N GLY A 86 15.73 -5.90 -11.62
CA GLY A 86 16.40 -6.23 -10.36
C GLY A 86 17.24 -7.51 -10.46
N ARG A 87 16.67 -8.57 -11.05
CA ARG A 87 17.39 -9.83 -11.30
C ARG A 87 18.59 -9.61 -12.22
N VAL A 88 18.41 -8.90 -13.33
CA VAL A 88 19.49 -8.62 -14.29
C VAL A 88 20.65 -7.88 -13.62
N VAL A 89 20.36 -6.85 -12.82
CA VAL A 89 21.38 -6.11 -12.07
C VAL A 89 22.08 -7.00 -11.05
N ALA A 90 21.34 -7.81 -10.28
CA ALA A 90 21.93 -8.72 -9.30
C ALA A 90 22.80 -9.81 -9.95
N GLN A 91 22.39 -10.34 -11.11
CA GLN A 91 23.16 -11.31 -11.89
C GLN A 91 24.45 -10.70 -12.42
N ALA A 92 24.38 -9.51 -13.01
CA ALA A 92 25.55 -8.80 -13.52
C ALA A 92 26.57 -8.47 -12.41
N ALA A 93 26.09 -8.23 -11.19
CA ALA A 93 26.93 -8.01 -10.02
C ALA A 93 27.46 -9.30 -9.36
N GLY A 94 27.08 -10.49 -9.84
CA GLY A 94 27.43 -11.77 -9.21
C GLY A 94 26.76 -12.02 -7.85
N LEU A 95 25.66 -11.30 -7.55
CA LEU A 95 24.93 -11.36 -6.29
C LEU A 95 23.65 -12.19 -6.36
N TYR A 96 23.28 -12.70 -7.54
CA TYR A 96 22.07 -13.48 -7.72
C TYR A 96 22.28 -14.93 -7.33
N VAL A 97 21.67 -15.32 -6.20
CA VAL A 97 21.58 -16.71 -5.76
C VAL A 97 20.10 -17.07 -5.63
N PRO A 98 19.57 -17.94 -6.50
CA PRO A 98 18.18 -18.42 -6.38
C PRO A 98 17.92 -19.01 -5.00
N ASP A 99 16.73 -18.72 -4.45
CA ASP A 99 16.27 -19.22 -3.15
C ASP A 99 17.20 -18.90 -1.96
N TYR A 100 18.11 -17.93 -2.11
CA TYR A 100 18.89 -17.45 -0.97
C TYR A 100 17.97 -16.78 0.05
N ALA A 101 17.93 -17.34 1.25
CA ALA A 101 17.18 -16.80 2.37
C ALA A 101 18.12 -16.61 3.57
N LEU A 102 18.07 -15.42 4.16
CA LEU A 102 18.78 -15.14 5.42
C LEU A 102 18.12 -15.83 6.62
N LEU A 103 16.81 -16.09 6.51
CA LEU A 103 15.97 -16.66 7.56
C LEU A 103 15.35 -17.99 7.08
N PRO A 104 15.01 -18.92 7.99
CA PRO A 104 14.44 -20.23 7.64
C PRO A 104 12.97 -20.11 7.25
N VAL A 105 12.67 -19.42 6.14
CA VAL A 105 11.29 -19.12 5.71
C VAL A 105 10.71 -20.17 4.74
N GLY A 106 11.55 -21.05 4.19
CA GLY A 106 11.18 -21.99 3.13
C GLY A 106 11.75 -21.56 1.77
N VAL A 107 11.34 -22.25 0.71
CA VAL A 107 11.75 -21.93 -0.67
C VAL A 107 10.79 -20.92 -1.29
N LEU A 108 11.26 -20.14 -2.28
CA LEU A 108 10.45 -19.07 -2.89
C LEU A 108 9.10 -19.57 -3.43
N ALA A 109 9.09 -20.79 -3.99
CA ALA A 109 7.89 -21.41 -4.57
C ALA A 109 6.71 -21.49 -3.58
N ASP A 110 6.98 -21.68 -2.29
CA ASP A 110 5.96 -21.77 -1.22
C ASP A 110 5.31 -20.42 -0.88
N HIS A 111 5.88 -19.34 -1.40
CA HIS A 111 5.47 -17.97 -1.10
C HIS A 111 4.88 -17.23 -2.30
N LEU A 112 5.18 -17.64 -3.53
CA LEU A 112 4.72 -16.96 -4.75
C LEU A 112 3.21 -16.69 -4.76
N ARG A 113 2.42 -17.66 -4.29
CA ARG A 113 0.94 -17.60 -4.29
C ARG A 113 0.34 -16.47 -3.45
N VAL A 114 1.13 -15.80 -2.62
CA VAL A 114 0.68 -14.63 -1.85
C VAL A 114 0.37 -13.44 -2.78
N TYR A 115 1.16 -13.26 -3.84
CA TYR A 115 1.00 -12.13 -4.78
C TYR A 115 0.94 -12.55 -6.26
N VAL A 116 1.17 -13.82 -6.57
CA VAL A 116 1.17 -14.36 -7.93
C VAL A 116 0.03 -15.37 -8.08
N PRO A 117 -0.89 -15.20 -9.06
CA PRO A 117 -1.92 -16.18 -9.36
C PRO A 117 -1.33 -17.57 -9.59
N ALA A 118 -2.03 -18.61 -9.13
CA ALA A 118 -1.53 -19.99 -9.20
C ALA A 118 -1.18 -20.45 -10.63
N MET A 119 -1.89 -19.94 -11.65
CA MET A 119 -1.61 -20.23 -13.06
C MET A 119 -0.29 -19.65 -13.56
N TRP A 120 0.30 -18.69 -12.84
CA TRP A 120 1.52 -17.98 -13.24
C TRP A 120 2.73 -18.37 -12.41
N THR A 121 2.59 -19.22 -11.38
CA THR A 121 3.72 -19.53 -10.48
C THR A 121 4.85 -20.31 -11.13
N ALA A 122 4.58 -20.99 -12.26
CA ALA A 122 5.59 -21.71 -13.04
C ALA A 122 6.31 -20.83 -14.07
N GLU A 123 5.87 -19.59 -14.26
CA GLU A 123 6.42 -18.69 -15.26
C GLU A 123 7.78 -18.12 -14.83
N ALA A 124 8.69 -17.91 -15.77
CA ALA A 124 10.04 -17.39 -15.47
C ALA A 124 10.04 -16.00 -14.83
N TRP A 125 8.99 -15.21 -15.06
CA TRP A 125 8.79 -13.86 -14.51
C TRP A 125 8.01 -13.87 -13.19
N ALA A 126 7.56 -15.02 -12.68
CA ALA A 126 6.78 -15.10 -11.44
C ALA A 126 7.52 -14.52 -10.23
N ALA A 127 8.81 -14.83 -10.12
CA ALA A 127 9.67 -14.32 -9.05
C ALA A 127 9.82 -12.80 -9.11
N ASP A 128 9.91 -12.22 -10.32
CA ASP A 128 10.03 -10.78 -10.52
C ASP A 128 8.74 -10.06 -10.15
N LEU A 129 7.58 -10.61 -10.57
CA LEU A 129 6.27 -10.08 -10.19
C LEU A 129 6.07 -10.13 -8.67
N PHE A 130 6.43 -11.25 -8.04
CA PHE A 130 6.40 -11.39 -6.59
C PHE A 130 7.28 -10.35 -5.91
N ALA A 131 8.53 -10.17 -6.37
CA ALA A 131 9.46 -9.18 -5.83
C ALA A 131 8.91 -7.75 -5.98
N ALA A 132 8.27 -7.42 -7.11
CA ALA A 132 7.64 -6.11 -7.32
C ALA A 132 6.49 -5.86 -6.31
N ALA A 133 5.67 -6.87 -6.05
CA ALA A 133 4.58 -6.77 -5.06
C ALA A 133 5.12 -6.62 -3.63
N VAL A 134 6.13 -7.40 -3.25
CA VAL A 134 6.80 -7.28 -1.94
C VAL A 134 7.44 -5.91 -1.79
N PHE A 135 8.11 -5.39 -2.82
CA PHE A 135 8.66 -4.05 -2.81
C PHE A 135 7.58 -2.98 -2.56
N MET A 136 6.44 -3.07 -3.26
CA MET A 136 5.30 -2.17 -3.03
C MET A 136 4.77 -2.27 -1.60
N GLN A 137 4.70 -3.47 -1.02
CA GLN A 137 4.30 -3.68 0.37
C GLN A 137 5.29 -3.01 1.34
N CYS A 138 6.60 -3.14 1.10
CA CYS A 138 7.62 -2.47 1.90
C CYS A 138 7.48 -0.95 1.81
N MET A 139 7.27 -0.40 0.60
CA MET A 139 7.09 1.03 0.40
C MET A 139 5.79 1.55 1.03
N HIS A 140 4.71 0.77 0.99
CA HIS A 140 3.49 1.04 1.73
C HIS A 140 3.79 1.24 3.22
N TYR A 141 4.49 0.29 3.85
CA TYR A 141 4.85 0.39 5.27
C TYR A 141 5.75 1.59 5.57
N VAL A 142 6.73 1.87 4.72
CA VAL A 142 7.58 3.06 4.89
C VAL A 142 6.73 4.33 4.92
N VAL A 143 5.77 4.46 4.01
CA VAL A 143 4.92 5.66 3.97
C VAL A 143 3.99 5.72 5.19
N VAL A 144 3.34 4.62 5.55
CA VAL A 144 2.38 4.58 6.66
C VAL A 144 3.06 4.79 8.02
N VAL A 145 4.24 4.19 8.22
CA VAL A 145 4.94 4.24 9.51
C VAL A 145 5.79 5.49 9.66
N HIS A 146 6.46 5.94 8.60
CA HIS A 146 7.46 7.01 8.71
C HIS A 146 7.05 8.34 8.08
N VAL A 147 6.26 8.32 7.00
CA VAL A 147 5.96 9.55 6.24
C VAL A 147 4.65 10.20 6.69
N LEU A 148 3.58 9.42 6.84
CA LEU A 148 2.26 9.96 7.18
C LEU A 148 2.16 10.50 8.61
N PRO A 149 2.69 9.85 9.67
CA PRO A 149 2.46 10.31 11.04
C PRO A 149 2.96 11.75 11.31
N PRO A 150 4.16 12.17 10.85
CA PRO A 150 4.59 13.57 10.98
C PRO A 150 3.65 14.57 10.29
N LEU A 151 3.08 14.21 9.13
CA LEU A 151 2.14 15.07 8.40
C LEU A 151 0.83 15.25 9.16
N LEU A 152 0.35 14.21 9.86
CA LEU A 152 -0.87 14.26 10.67
C LEU A 152 -0.70 15.19 11.89
N VAL A 153 0.44 15.10 12.58
CA VAL A 153 0.74 15.93 13.76
C VAL A 153 0.83 17.42 13.40
N SER A 154 1.36 17.73 12.20
CA SER A 154 1.61 19.12 11.78
C SER A 154 0.34 19.95 11.46
N GLN A 155 -0.78 19.32 11.09
CA GLN A 155 -1.95 20.02 10.53
C GLN A 155 -3.11 20.29 11.50
N GLY A 156 -3.15 19.71 12.72
CA GLY A 156 -4.35 19.85 13.57
C GLY A 156 -4.23 19.57 15.06
N GLU A 157 -3.10 19.09 15.57
CA GLU A 157 -3.01 18.61 16.95
C GLU A 157 -2.80 19.70 18.03
N ARG A 158 -2.86 21.00 17.68
CA ARG A 158 -2.87 22.06 18.71
C ARG A 158 -4.25 22.30 19.35
N ARG A 159 -5.36 21.81 18.76
CA ARG A 159 -6.72 22.09 19.28
C ARG A 159 -7.49 20.90 19.86
N ALA A 160 -7.14 19.65 19.53
CA ALA A 160 -7.85 18.46 20.05
C ALA A 160 -7.11 17.72 21.19
N HIS A 161 -5.87 18.10 21.50
CA HIS A 161 -4.97 17.33 22.39
C HIS A 161 -5.10 17.62 23.89
N SER A 162 -6.03 18.48 24.30
CA SER A 162 -6.33 18.73 25.70
C SER A 162 -7.42 17.81 26.28
N ALA A 163 -8.12 17.03 25.45
CA ALA A 163 -9.28 16.25 25.92
C ALA A 163 -9.10 14.72 25.94
N VAL A 164 -8.13 14.15 25.21
CA VAL A 164 -7.93 12.69 25.18
C VAL A 164 -6.43 12.36 25.31
N GLY A 165 -5.99 12.13 26.55
CA GLY A 165 -4.62 11.72 26.90
C GLY A 165 -4.21 10.31 26.45
N GLY A 166 -4.68 9.81 25.30
CA GLY A 166 -4.49 8.41 24.89
C GLY A 166 -3.51 8.20 23.73
N TRP A 167 -3.54 9.04 22.70
CA TRP A 167 -2.83 8.75 21.44
C TRP A 167 -1.36 9.12 21.45
N ARG A 168 -0.96 10.19 22.15
CA ARG A 168 0.46 10.52 22.36
C ARG A 168 1.16 9.47 23.21
N GLY A 169 0.49 8.91 24.22
CA GLY A 169 1.02 7.79 25.01
C GLY A 169 1.27 6.56 24.15
N LEU A 170 0.29 6.18 23.32
CA LEU A 170 0.42 5.03 22.40
C LEU A 170 1.47 5.26 21.30
N ALA A 171 1.51 6.46 20.71
CA ALA A 171 2.48 6.82 19.67
C ALA A 171 3.91 6.95 20.23
N LEU A 172 4.08 7.44 21.46
CA LEU A 172 5.37 7.41 22.17
C LEU A 172 5.76 5.99 22.60
N SER A 173 4.79 5.10 22.84
CA SER A 173 5.04 3.66 23.04
C SER A 173 5.57 2.96 21.78
N PHE A 174 5.25 3.49 20.59
CA PHE A 174 5.82 3.07 19.30
C PHE A 174 7.02 3.92 18.85
N SER A 175 7.59 4.73 19.74
CA SER A 175 8.86 5.39 19.45
C SER A 175 9.98 4.36 19.48
N TRP A 176 10.86 4.38 18.48
CA TRP A 176 12.10 3.58 18.47
C TRP A 176 13.01 3.86 19.68
N ARG A 177 12.75 4.93 20.43
CA ARG A 177 13.44 5.25 21.69
C ARG A 177 12.86 4.51 22.90
N ASN A 178 11.74 3.81 22.77
CA ASN A 178 11.12 3.05 23.86
C ASN A 178 11.69 1.62 23.90
N PRO A 179 12.31 1.16 25.00
CA PRO A 179 12.85 -0.20 25.08
C PRO A 179 11.77 -1.29 24.97
N CYS A 180 10.54 -1.03 25.44
CA CYS A 180 9.43 -1.97 25.31
C CYS A 180 9.07 -2.26 23.85
N PHE A 181 9.27 -1.27 22.95
CA PHE A 181 9.10 -1.47 21.52
C PHE A 181 10.08 -2.53 20.99
N TRP A 182 11.36 -2.43 21.36
CA TRP A 182 12.38 -3.40 20.94
C TRP A 182 12.14 -4.80 21.51
N VAL A 183 11.67 -4.90 22.76
CA VAL A 183 11.31 -6.20 23.35
C VAL A 183 10.13 -6.83 22.59
N ALA A 184 9.07 -6.06 22.33
CA ALA A 184 7.93 -6.56 21.57
C ALA A 184 8.32 -6.92 20.12
N TYR A 185 9.17 -6.12 19.49
CA TYR A 185 9.69 -6.37 18.15
C TYR A 185 10.55 -7.63 18.10
N ALA A 186 11.49 -7.80 19.04
CA ALA A 186 12.32 -8.98 19.15
C ALA A 186 11.48 -10.24 19.44
N TRP A 187 10.47 -10.14 20.30
CA TRP A 187 9.53 -11.23 20.56
C TRP A 187 8.75 -11.62 19.30
N LEU A 188 8.24 -10.65 18.55
CA LEU A 188 7.54 -10.89 17.29
C LEU A 188 8.46 -11.56 16.26
N ILE A 189 9.70 -11.08 16.11
CA ILE A 189 10.71 -11.73 15.26
C ILE A 189 10.93 -13.18 15.69
N SER A 190 11.10 -13.43 16.99
CA SER A 190 11.30 -14.78 17.51
C SER A 190 10.13 -15.71 17.18
N LEU A 191 8.89 -15.23 17.19
CA LEU A 191 7.73 -16.02 16.75
C LEU A 191 7.81 -16.37 15.25
N PHE A 192 8.18 -15.41 14.40
CA PHE A 192 8.36 -15.65 12.97
C PHE A 192 9.54 -16.58 12.67
N LEU A 193 10.60 -16.55 13.49
CA LEU A 193 11.74 -17.46 13.38
C LEU A 193 11.40 -18.88 13.86
N ALA A 194 10.52 -19.01 14.87
CA ALA A 194 10.10 -20.30 15.39
C ALA A 194 9.12 -21.02 14.45
N ASP A 195 8.14 -20.29 13.89
CA ASP A 195 7.12 -20.84 13.00
C ASP A 195 6.62 -19.77 12.02
N PHE A 196 7.37 -19.60 10.93
CA PHE A 196 7.06 -18.62 9.90
C PHE A 196 5.67 -18.85 9.28
N THR A 197 5.29 -20.11 9.07
CA THR A 197 4.03 -20.47 8.41
C THR A 197 2.82 -20.04 9.22
N ASN A 198 2.77 -20.40 10.51
CA ASN A 198 1.65 -20.03 11.37
C ASN A 198 1.66 -18.54 11.71
N ALA A 199 2.84 -17.94 11.93
CA ALA A 199 2.98 -16.50 12.13
C ALA A 199 2.44 -15.72 10.91
N ARG A 200 2.74 -16.17 9.70
CA ARG A 200 2.23 -15.59 8.44
C ARG A 200 0.71 -15.67 8.34
N TYR A 201 0.08 -16.77 8.76
CA TYR A 201 -1.39 -16.87 8.75
C TYR A 201 -2.05 -15.91 9.74
N ALA A 202 -1.54 -15.84 10.96
CA ALA A 202 -2.04 -14.90 11.97
C ALA A 202 -1.89 -13.45 11.50
N TYR A 203 -0.73 -13.12 10.92
CA TYR A 203 -0.47 -11.83 10.31
C TYR A 203 -1.40 -11.55 9.12
N GLY A 204 -1.63 -12.53 8.25
CA GLY A 204 -2.52 -12.40 7.10
C GLY A 204 -3.96 -12.05 7.50
N LEU A 205 -4.44 -12.59 8.63
CA LEU A 205 -5.74 -12.22 9.19
C LEU A 205 -5.77 -10.76 9.64
N ALA A 206 -4.75 -10.30 10.37
CA ALA A 206 -4.64 -8.91 10.79
C ALA A 206 -4.53 -7.96 9.58
N ALA A 207 -3.74 -8.33 8.57
CA ALA A 207 -3.59 -7.58 7.32
C ALA A 207 -4.90 -7.50 6.53
N ALA A 208 -5.70 -8.58 6.48
CA ALA A 208 -7.01 -8.58 5.83
C ALA A 208 -7.99 -7.61 6.50
N VAL A 209 -8.03 -7.59 7.84
CA VAL A 209 -8.84 -6.63 8.61
C VAL A 209 -8.38 -5.20 8.36
N HIS A 210 -7.07 -4.97 8.37
CA HIS A 210 -6.50 -3.65 8.09
C HIS A 210 -6.84 -3.17 6.68
N ALA A 211 -6.61 -3.98 5.66
CA ALA A 211 -6.95 -3.66 4.27
C ALA A 211 -8.45 -3.36 4.12
N TRP A 212 -9.32 -4.12 4.78
CA TRP A 212 -10.77 -3.89 4.77
C TRP A 212 -11.16 -2.50 5.30
N ILE A 213 -10.41 -1.96 6.27
CA ILE A 213 -10.61 -0.61 6.82
C ILE A 213 -10.04 0.47 5.88
N GLU A 214 -8.94 0.20 5.18
CA GLU A 214 -8.23 1.20 4.35
C GLU A 214 -8.79 1.39 2.94
N ILE A 215 -9.28 0.33 2.29
CA ILE A 215 -9.84 0.40 0.93
C ILE A 215 -10.92 1.50 0.78
N PRO A 216 -11.83 1.70 1.77
CA PRO A 216 -12.79 2.80 1.69
C PRO A 216 -12.14 4.19 1.58
N LEU A 217 -11.07 4.41 2.33
CA LEU A 217 -10.36 5.69 2.39
C LEU A 217 -9.64 5.98 1.07
N LEU A 218 -9.09 4.94 0.44
CA LEU A 218 -8.45 5.02 -0.87
C LEU A 218 -9.37 5.60 -1.95
N LEU A 219 -10.59 5.08 -2.03
CA LEU A 219 -11.56 5.48 -3.04
C LEU A 219 -12.03 6.93 -2.85
N LEU A 220 -12.06 7.41 -1.59
CA LEU A 220 -12.40 8.81 -1.29
C LEU A 220 -11.31 9.80 -1.75
N ALA A 221 -10.05 9.35 -1.85
CA ALA A 221 -8.91 10.17 -2.23
C ALA A 221 -8.73 10.34 -3.76
N LEU A 222 -9.17 9.37 -4.58
CA LEU A 222 -9.03 9.39 -6.04
C LEU A 222 -9.54 10.68 -6.74
N PRO A 223 -10.69 11.28 -6.34
CA PRO A 223 -11.20 12.50 -6.98
C PRO A 223 -10.40 13.77 -6.68
N ALA A 224 -9.60 13.79 -5.62
CA ALA A 224 -8.90 15.01 -5.18
C ALA A 224 -7.82 15.47 -6.18
N SER A 225 -7.44 14.61 -7.13
CA SER A 225 -6.37 14.84 -8.11
C SER A 225 -6.85 15.42 -9.44
N GLY A 226 -8.14 15.31 -9.77
CA GLY A 226 -8.66 15.72 -11.08
C GLY A 226 -9.06 17.20 -11.21
N ALA A 227 -9.28 17.92 -10.09
CA ALA A 227 -9.88 19.26 -10.14
C ALA A 227 -8.88 20.41 -10.41
N ILE A 228 -7.57 20.17 -10.41
CA ILE A 228 -6.56 21.24 -10.57
C ILE A 228 -6.24 21.51 -12.05
N ALA A 229 -6.44 20.55 -12.96
CA ALA A 229 -6.06 20.72 -14.37
C ALA A 229 -7.08 21.51 -15.21
N VAL A 230 -8.36 21.56 -14.84
CA VAL A 230 -9.41 22.15 -15.71
C VAL A 230 -9.69 23.64 -15.39
N MET A 231 -9.39 24.12 -14.18
CA MET A 231 -9.60 25.56 -13.84
C MET A 231 -8.41 26.47 -14.15
N GLY A 232 -7.23 25.92 -14.45
CA GLY A 232 -6.05 26.70 -14.83
C GLY A 232 -6.12 27.33 -16.23
N ASN A 233 -6.96 26.78 -17.13
CA ASN A 233 -7.10 27.27 -18.51
C ASN A 233 -8.19 28.32 -18.71
N ALA A 234 -8.95 28.67 -17.67
CA ALA A 234 -10.07 29.60 -17.79
C ALA A 234 -9.75 31.04 -17.33
N ARG A 235 -8.51 31.32 -16.90
CA ARG A 235 -8.12 32.65 -16.37
C ARG A 235 -7.02 33.36 -17.15
N SER A 236 -6.62 32.87 -18.32
CA SER A 236 -5.62 33.50 -19.20
C SER A 236 -6.21 34.19 -20.44
N SER A 237 -7.54 34.36 -20.50
CA SER A 237 -8.24 34.99 -21.62
C SER A 237 -9.20 36.09 -21.16
N ALA A 238 -8.70 37.02 -20.35
CA ALA A 238 -9.34 38.30 -20.06
C ALA A 238 -8.27 39.39 -19.93
#